data_AF-A0A0T5PD35-F1
#
_entry.id   AF-A0A0T5PD35-F1
#
_cell.length_a   1.000
_cell.length_b   1.000
_cell.length_c   1.000
_cell.angle_alpha   90.00
_cell.angle_beta   90.00
_cell.angle_gamma   90.00
#
_symmetry.space_group_name_H-M   'P 1'
#
loop_
_entity.id
_entity.type
_entity.pdbx_description
1 polymer ?
#
loop_
_entity_poly.entity_id
_entity_poly.type
_entity_poly.pdbx_seq_one_letter_code
_entity_poly.pdbx_strand_id
1 'polypeptide(L)'
;MKHEPNINSLLRNTKIADAFRRWLCEDGDTLVAAADLLGGPNWARRASTVVTCARNGGDLHTHRQTLARLAKLLRLEFVDDLSRPEAARFVALHPDDPRATDAMVCADAVLKGRRALEALWLAGIPGHGHGEEVQ
;
A
#
# COMPACT_ATOMS: atom_id res chain seq x y z
N MET A 1 7.74 3.08 -31.20
CA MET A 1 8.34 2.03 -30.35
C MET A 1 7.20 1.33 -29.63
N LYS A 2 6.83 0.12 -30.05
CA LYS A 2 5.84 -0.69 -29.33
C LYS A 2 6.54 -1.19 -28.07
N HIS A 3 6.16 -0.69 -26.90
CA HIS A 3 6.59 -1.27 -25.63
C HIS A 3 5.96 -2.67 -25.54
N GLU A 4 6.63 -3.68 -26.08
CA GLU A 4 6.31 -5.06 -25.74
C GLU A 4 6.56 -5.19 -24.23
N PRO A 5 5.52 -5.47 -23.42
CA PRO A 5 5.70 -5.63 -22.00
C PRO A 5 6.62 -6.85 -21.80
N ASN A 6 7.84 -6.59 -21.35
CA ASN A 6 8.85 -7.62 -21.19
C ASN A 6 8.31 -8.67 -20.20
N ILE A 7 8.12 -9.90 -20.66
CA ILE A 7 7.48 -10.99 -19.91
C ILE A 7 8.15 -11.19 -18.52
N ASN A 8 9.47 -10.99 -18.42
CA ASN A 8 10.17 -11.05 -17.13
C ASN A 8 9.75 -9.92 -16.17
N SER A 9 9.48 -8.73 -16.69
CA SER A 9 8.98 -7.61 -15.89
C SER A 9 7.56 -7.89 -15.38
N LEU A 10 6.70 -8.48 -16.21
CA LEU A 10 5.37 -8.91 -15.79
C LEU A 10 5.43 -9.97 -14.69
N LEU A 11 6.20 -11.04 -14.90
CA LEU A 11 6.39 -12.10 -13.91
C LEU A 11 6.95 -11.55 -12.58
N ARG A 12 7.89 -10.61 -12.66
CA ARG A 12 8.43 -9.93 -11.47
C ARG A 12 7.35 -9.11 -10.77
N ASN A 13 6.55 -8.35 -11.50
CA ASN A 13 5.44 -7.58 -10.92
C ASN A 13 4.36 -8.49 -10.31
N THR A 14 4.04 -9.62 -10.93
CA THR A 14 3.13 -10.62 -10.36
C THR A 14 3.66 -11.17 -9.05
N LYS A 15 4.95 -11.54 -8.99
CA LYS A 15 5.59 -11.99 -7.73
C LYS A 15 5.57 -10.92 -6.66
N ILE A 16 5.84 -9.66 -7.01
CA ILE A 16 5.79 -8.55 -6.05
C ILE A 16 4.36 -8.30 -5.57
N ALA A 17 3.36 -8.37 -6.44
CA ALA A 17 1.96 -8.19 -6.07
C ALA A 17 1.46 -9.32 -5.15
N ASP A 18 1.85 -10.57 -5.42
CA ASP A 18 1.51 -11.70 -4.55
C ASP A 18 2.23 -11.62 -3.20
N ALA A 19 3.53 -11.32 -3.21
CA ALA A 19 4.30 -11.07 -1.98
C ALA A 19 3.71 -9.91 -1.16
N PHE A 20 3.25 -8.85 -1.83
CA PHE A 20 2.60 -7.71 -1.18
C PHE A 20 1.25 -8.09 -0.57
N ARG A 21 0.42 -8.87 -1.27
CA ARG A 21 -0.85 -9.36 -0.74
C ARG A 21 -0.63 -10.28 0.46
N ARG A 22 0.38 -11.14 0.39
CA ARG A 22 0.78 -12.02 1.50
C ARG A 22 1.27 -11.21 2.70
N TRP A 23 2.14 -10.23 2.47
CA TRP A 23 2.56 -9.28 3.51
C TRP A 23 1.37 -8.51 4.12
N LEU A 24 0.40 -8.05 3.33
CA LEU A 24 -0.82 -7.43 3.88
C LEU A 24 -1.64 -8.41 4.75
N CYS A 25 -1.58 -9.70 4.47
CA CYS A 25 -2.25 -10.70 5.28
C CYS A 25 -1.54 -10.92 6.62
N GLU A 26 -0.21 -11.06 6.58
CA GLU A 26 0.67 -11.38 7.72
C GLU A 26 0.95 -10.13 8.60
N ASP A 27 1.36 -9.02 8.00
CA ASP A 27 1.80 -7.77 8.64
C ASP A 27 0.79 -6.61 8.51
N GLY A 28 -0.42 -6.88 8.01
CA GLY A 28 -1.45 -5.85 7.83
C GLY A 28 -1.85 -5.13 9.13
N ASP A 29 -1.70 -5.77 10.28
CA ASP A 29 -1.98 -5.15 11.58
C ASP A 29 -0.95 -4.06 11.93
N THR A 30 0.32 -4.32 11.65
CA THR A 30 1.42 -3.34 11.79
C THR A 30 1.17 -2.11 10.91
N LEU A 31 0.66 -2.29 9.69
CA LEU A 31 0.26 -1.19 8.82
C LEU A 31 -0.88 -0.35 9.42
N VAL A 32 -1.87 -1.00 10.04
CA VAL A 32 -3.00 -0.31 10.69
C VAL A 32 -2.52 0.48 11.91
N ALA A 33 -1.67 -0.12 12.74
CA ALA A 33 -1.07 0.52 13.90
C ALA A 33 -0.21 1.73 13.52
N ALA A 34 0.63 1.60 12.48
CA ALA A 34 1.43 2.70 11.97
C ALA A 34 0.56 3.83 11.38
N ALA A 35 -0.52 3.49 10.69
CA ALA A 35 -1.47 4.47 10.17
C ALA A 35 -2.26 5.18 11.28
N ASP A 36 -2.60 4.48 12.36
CA ASP A 36 -3.22 5.07 13.55
C ASP A 36 -2.26 6.04 14.26
N LEU A 37 -1.02 5.64 14.46
CA LEU A 37 0.00 6.45 15.12
C LEU A 37 0.24 7.78 14.39
N LEU A 38 0.40 7.72 13.07
CA LEU A 38 0.78 8.88 12.26
C LEU A 38 -0.43 9.71 11.81
N GLY A 39 -1.54 9.06 11.44
CA GLY A 39 -2.72 9.70 10.88
C GLY A 39 -3.93 9.75 11.83
N GLY A 40 -3.93 8.93 12.87
CA GLY A 40 -5.08 8.73 13.75
C GLY A 40 -6.10 7.72 13.22
N PRO A 41 -7.25 7.60 13.91
CA PRO A 41 -8.20 6.50 13.72
C PRO A 41 -8.85 6.46 12.33
N ASN A 42 -8.96 7.62 11.66
CA ASN A 42 -9.46 7.69 10.29
C ASN A 42 -8.53 6.97 9.30
N TRP A 43 -7.22 7.06 9.52
CA TRP A 43 -6.21 6.42 8.69
C TRP A 43 -6.07 4.93 9.03
N ALA A 44 -6.17 4.57 10.31
CA ALA A 44 -6.30 3.19 10.76
C ALA A 44 -7.46 2.47 10.06
N ARG A 45 -8.65 3.08 10.01
CA ARG A 45 -9.82 2.52 9.32
C ARG A 45 -9.57 2.33 7.81
N ARG A 46 -8.87 3.27 7.17
CA ARG A 46 -8.50 3.17 5.75
C ARG A 46 -7.51 2.04 5.49
N ALA A 47 -6.47 1.92 6.31
CA ALA A 47 -5.51 0.82 6.24
C ALA A 47 -6.21 -0.53 6.48
N SER A 48 -7.07 -0.60 7.48
CA SER A 48 -7.84 -1.81 7.80
C SER A 48 -8.72 -2.24 6.63
N THR A 49 -9.39 -1.30 5.96
CA THR A 49 -10.19 -1.60 4.75
C THR A 49 -9.33 -2.25 3.66
N VAL A 50 -8.11 -1.75 3.43
CA VAL A 50 -7.18 -2.30 2.44
C VAL A 50 -6.71 -3.71 2.83
N VAL A 51 -6.38 -3.91 4.11
CA VAL A 51 -5.94 -5.21 4.65
C VAL A 51 -7.07 -6.24 4.56
N THR A 52 -8.29 -5.87 4.95
CA THR A 52 -9.47 -6.75 4.83
C THR A 52 -9.76 -7.08 3.36
N CYS A 53 -9.62 -6.11 2.45
CA CYS A 53 -9.74 -6.36 1.01
C CYS A 53 -8.70 -7.37 0.52
N ALA A 54 -7.43 -7.21 0.91
CA ALA A 54 -6.35 -8.14 0.59
C ALA A 54 -6.65 -9.57 1.10
N ARG A 55 -7.11 -9.68 2.34
CA ARG A 55 -7.44 -10.95 3.01
C ARG A 55 -8.63 -11.67 2.36
N ASN A 56 -9.63 -10.91 1.92
CA ASN A 56 -10.78 -11.44 1.20
C ASN A 56 -10.48 -11.76 -0.28
N GLY A 57 -9.26 -11.53 -0.76
CA GLY A 57 -8.89 -11.72 -2.16
C GLY A 57 -9.55 -10.69 -3.09
N GLY A 58 -9.96 -9.54 -2.56
CA GLY A 58 -10.55 -8.45 -3.33
C GLY A 58 -9.52 -7.68 -4.16
N ASP A 59 -10.02 -6.86 -5.08
CA ASP A 59 -9.20 -6.06 -5.97
C ASP A 59 -8.55 -4.87 -5.22
N LEU A 60 -7.23 -4.97 -5.00
CA LEU A 60 -6.44 -3.91 -4.37
C LEU A 60 -6.30 -2.66 -5.26
N HIS A 61 -6.53 -2.79 -6.56
CA HIS A 61 -6.47 -1.66 -7.49
C HIS A 61 -7.55 -0.62 -7.20
N THR A 62 -8.74 -1.06 -6.80
CA THR A 62 -9.83 -0.20 -6.34
C THR A 62 -9.42 0.70 -5.18
N HIS A 63 -8.48 0.25 -4.34
CA HIS A 63 -7.93 1.02 -3.22
C HIS A 63 -6.59 1.69 -3.52
N ARG A 64 -6.15 1.78 -4.79
CA ARG A 64 -4.86 2.39 -5.17
C ARG A 64 -4.68 3.81 -4.64
N GLN A 65 -5.74 4.61 -4.61
CA GLN A 65 -5.68 5.99 -4.12
C GLN A 65 -5.47 6.02 -2.60
N THR A 66 -6.10 5.08 -1.89
CA THR A 66 -5.90 4.90 -0.45
C THR A 66 -4.48 4.43 -0.14
N LEU A 67 -3.96 3.44 -0.88
CA LEU A 67 -2.58 2.98 -0.78
C LEU A 67 -1.57 4.10 -1.07
N ALA A 68 -1.81 4.92 -2.09
CA ALA A 68 -0.95 6.07 -2.41
C ALA A 68 -0.96 7.12 -1.29
N ARG A 69 -2.13 7.39 -0.71
CA ARG A 69 -2.28 8.30 0.43
C ARG A 69 -1.62 7.75 1.69
N LEU A 70 -1.76 6.44 1.97
CA LEU A 70 -1.09 5.76 3.08
C LEU A 70 0.43 5.79 2.91
N ALA A 71 0.95 5.49 1.72
CA ALA A 71 2.38 5.56 1.43
C ALA A 71 2.95 6.97 1.66
N LYS A 72 2.23 8.02 1.26
CA LYS A 72 2.62 9.41 1.52
C LYS A 72 2.64 9.74 3.02
N LEU A 73 1.65 9.24 3.75
CA LEU A 73 1.55 9.42 5.20
C LEU A 73 2.69 8.71 5.93
N LEU A 74 2.94 7.45 5.57
CA LEU A 74 3.98 6.60 6.17
C LEU A 74 5.40 7.04 5.79
N ARG A 75 5.61 7.63 4.60
CA ARG A 75 6.90 8.22 4.16
C ARG A 75 7.16 9.62 4.71
N LEU A 76 6.26 10.15 5.54
CA LEU A 76 6.45 11.46 6.16
C LEU A 76 6.52 12.61 5.13
N GLU A 77 5.93 12.42 3.94
CA GLU A 77 5.90 13.44 2.88
C GLU A 77 4.96 14.61 3.24
N PHE A 78 4.22 14.50 4.36
CA PHE A 78 3.40 15.59 4.94
C PHE A 78 4.17 16.49 5.91
N VAL A 79 5.47 16.25 6.16
CA VAL A 79 6.31 17.14 6.97
C VAL A 79 6.37 18.57 6.40
N ASP A 80 6.13 18.72 5.09
CA ASP A 80 6.11 20.03 4.44
C ASP A 80 4.84 20.84 4.76
N ASP A 81 3.76 20.18 5.22
CA ASP A 81 2.44 20.79 5.42
C ASP A 81 2.07 20.80 6.92
N LEU A 82 2.78 21.65 7.67
CA LEU A 82 2.62 21.87 9.13
C LEU A 82 1.19 22.30 9.55
N SER A 83 0.34 22.67 8.59
CA SER A 83 -1.07 23.04 8.84
C SER A 83 -1.96 21.83 9.13
N ARG A 84 -1.48 20.60 8.85
CA ARG A 84 -2.25 19.38 9.07
C ARG A 84 -2.16 18.86 10.50
N PRO A 85 -3.26 18.35 11.09
CA PRO A 85 -3.23 17.71 12.41
C PRO A 85 -2.31 16.49 12.46
N GLU A 86 -2.02 15.86 11.31
CA GLU A 86 -1.01 14.81 11.17
C GLU A 86 0.41 15.31 11.49
N ALA A 87 0.77 16.56 11.15
CA ALA A 87 2.09 17.13 11.43
C ALA A 87 2.33 17.38 12.94
N ALA A 88 1.28 17.71 13.70
CA ALA A 88 1.36 17.88 15.14
C ALA A 88 1.60 16.55 15.88
N ARG A 89 0.98 15.46 15.42
CA ARG A 89 1.27 14.10 15.93
C ARG A 89 2.66 13.64 15.56
N PHE A 90 3.16 14.12 14.42
CA PHE A 90 4.50 13.84 13.95
C PHE A 90 5.60 14.56 14.74
N VAL A 91 5.43 15.83 15.13
CA VAL A 91 6.38 16.54 16.03
C VAL A 91 6.60 15.79 17.35
N ALA A 92 5.58 15.04 17.81
CA ALA A 92 5.68 14.22 19.01
C ALA A 92 6.39 12.87 18.77
N LEU A 93 6.63 12.46 17.53
CA LEU A 93 7.24 11.17 17.17
C LEU A 93 8.73 11.37 16.84
N HIS A 94 9.61 10.79 17.65
CA HIS A 94 11.05 10.87 17.42
C HIS A 94 11.45 10.01 16.19
N PRO A 95 12.39 10.45 15.33
CA PRO A 95 12.85 9.65 14.19
C PRO A 95 13.54 8.33 14.58
N ASP A 96 14.06 8.27 15.81
CA ASP A 96 14.66 7.05 16.40
C ASP A 96 13.62 6.13 17.07
N ASP A 97 12.34 6.52 17.04
CA ASP A 97 11.30 5.68 17.61
C ASP A 97 11.11 4.42 16.74
N PRO A 98 11.11 3.21 17.32
CA PRO A 98 10.92 1.98 16.56
C PRO A 98 9.62 2.01 15.74
N ARG A 99 8.59 2.72 16.22
CA ARG A 99 7.31 2.87 15.52
C ARG A 99 7.43 3.71 14.24
N ALA A 100 8.34 4.69 14.21
CA ALA A 100 8.65 5.45 12.99
C ALA A 100 9.38 4.55 11.97
N THR A 101 10.25 3.66 12.45
CA THR A 101 10.97 2.69 11.63
C THR A 101 9.99 1.68 11.00
N ASP A 102 9.08 1.10 11.78
CA ASP A 102 8.01 0.23 11.28
C ASP A 102 7.13 0.93 10.24
N ALA A 103 6.78 2.20 10.47
CA ALA A 103 6.02 2.98 9.52
C ALA A 103 6.77 3.15 8.18
N MET A 104 8.07 3.45 8.21
CA MET A 104 8.90 3.56 7.01
C MET A 104 8.98 2.24 6.23
N VAL A 105 9.15 1.12 6.93
CA VAL A 105 9.17 -0.24 6.33
C VAL A 105 7.81 -0.54 5.67
N CYS A 106 6.71 -0.24 6.36
CA CYS A 106 5.36 -0.37 5.81
C CYS A 106 5.16 0.53 4.57
N ALA A 107 5.68 1.76 4.60
CA ALA A 107 5.58 2.70 3.48
C ALA A 107 6.25 2.16 2.21
N ASP A 108 7.45 1.61 2.37
CA ASP A 108 8.23 1.02 1.28
C ASP A 108 7.54 -0.22 0.70
N ALA A 109 7.02 -1.10 1.57
CA ALA A 109 6.24 -2.27 1.16
C ALA A 109 4.99 -1.86 0.34
N VAL A 110 4.23 -0.89 0.84
CA VAL A 110 3.04 -0.34 0.15
C VAL A 110 3.41 0.29 -1.20
N LEU A 111 4.53 1.03 -1.27
CA LEU A 111 4.97 1.66 -2.51
C LEU A 111 5.39 0.63 -3.57
N LYS A 112 6.15 -0.39 -3.16
CA LYS A 112 6.55 -1.51 -4.03
C LYS A 112 5.34 -2.27 -4.54
N GLY A 113 4.41 -2.61 -3.64
CA GLY A 113 3.15 -3.29 -3.97
C GLY A 113 2.30 -2.49 -4.96
N ARG A 114 2.10 -1.18 -4.70
CA ARG A 114 1.34 -0.29 -5.60
C ARG A 114 1.95 -0.22 -6.99
N ARG A 115 3.27 -0.04 -7.09
CA ARG A 115 3.98 0.01 -8.39
C ARG A 115 3.83 -1.29 -9.17
N ALA A 116 3.91 -2.43 -8.50
CA ALA A 116 3.72 -3.72 -9.15
C ALA A 116 2.28 -3.91 -9.64
N LEU A 117 1.28 -3.56 -8.81
CA LEU A 117 -0.14 -3.62 -9.18
C LEU A 117 -0.46 -2.68 -10.36
N GLU A 118 0.10 -1.47 -10.36
CA GLU A 118 -0.06 -0.50 -11.45
C GLU A 118 0.56 -1.00 -12.76
N ALA A 119 1.74 -1.62 -12.69
CA ALA A 119 2.40 -2.22 -13.85
C ALA A 119 1.63 -3.41 -14.43
N LEU A 120 1.02 -4.25 -13.59
CA LEU A 120 0.16 -5.36 -14.04
C LEU A 120 -1.12 -4.85 -14.70
N TRP A 121 -1.75 -3.84 -14.10
CA TRP A 121 -2.95 -3.23 -14.65
C TRP A 121 -2.70 -2.54 -16.00
N LEU A 122 -1.60 -1.78 -16.13
CA LEU A 122 -1.19 -1.16 -17.41
C LEU A 122 -0.89 -2.19 -18.50
N ALA A 123 -0.48 -3.40 -18.10
CA ALA A 123 -0.27 -4.51 -19.02
C ALA A 123 -1.56 -5.27 -19.37
N GLY A 124 -2.71 -4.85 -18.86
CA GLY A 124 -4.00 -5.50 -19.11
C GLY A 124 -4.16 -6.85 -18.40
N ILE A 125 -3.33 -7.16 -17.40
CA ILE A 125 -3.49 -8.35 -16.57
C ILE A 125 -4.35 -7.94 -15.36
N PRO A 126 -5.65 -8.29 -15.33
CA PRO A 126 -6.44 -8.08 -14.12
C PRO A 126 -5.77 -8.88 -13.00
N GLY A 127 -5.51 -8.21 -11.87
CA GLY A 127 -4.96 -8.83 -10.67
C GLY A 127 -5.96 -9.85 -10.12
N HIS A 128 -5.99 -11.03 -10.72
CA HIS A 128 -6.74 -12.21 -10.33
C HIS A 128 -8.13 -11.92 -9.72
N GLY A 129 -9.03 -11.37 -10.55
CA GLY A 129 -10.44 -11.69 -10.44
C GLY A 129 -10.68 -12.95 -11.25
N HIS A 130 -10.97 -14.06 -10.58
CA HIS A 130 -11.62 -15.22 -11.19
C HIS A 130 -13.02 -14.75 -11.63
N GLY A 131 -13.08 -14.10 -12.78
CA GLY A 131 -14.29 -13.77 -13.51
C GLY A 131 -14.42 -14.82 -14.59
N GLU A 132 -15.12 -15.88 -14.24
CA GLU A 132 -15.55 -16.96 -15.11
C GLU A 132 -16.11 -16.38 -16.42
N GLU A 133 -15.40 -16.66 -17.52
CA GLU A 133 -15.98 -16.59 -18.85
C GLU A 133 -16.97 -17.77 -18.97
N VAL A 134 -18.26 -17.53 -18.78
CA VAL A 134 -19.30 -18.38 -19.37
C VAL A 134 -20.51 -17.54 -19.82
N GLN A 135 -20.56 -17.36 -21.15
CA GLN A 135 -21.71 -17.17 -22.05
C GLN A 135 -22.68 -16.00 -21.84
#